data_AF-A0A962MH98-F1
#
_entry.id   AF-A0A962MH98-F1
#
_cell.length_a   1.000
_cell.length_b   1.000
_cell.length_c   1.000
_cell.angle_alpha   90.00
_cell.angle_beta   90.00
_cell.angle_gamma   90.00
#
_symmetry.space_group_name_H-M   'P 1'
#
loop_
_entity.id
_entity.type
_entity.pdbx_description
1 polymer ?
#
loop_
_entity_poly.entity_id
_entity_poly.type
_entity_poly.pdbx_seq_one_letter_code
_entity_poly.pdbx_strand_id
1 'polypeptide(L)'
;MANLFGSLPCMEAIMTVSLLAPQWASNRRLQNAVNNNPPMRRGDPDKVAVKLLQTALITAGFPMQAGADGIFGTQTVNAVIAAERHFGFEVDAGVAGREVIGALDLSLRGWKPLSGPHWGGQLARTVIPIAQRKLGKALAALQDIRTMLRFGGFDFVTADGVTMAALKTHFKLVPPGGTRQAVEEFITANTIDPLISNFRGIQNTLNNSGRLRHSICTLGLNVAAEAPFGGPVLFGPAYSDFRFDPVSITNIDKTGPNSLAAMMMHEATHVIDNRSGNDSTTHISEFTAAYETQSAANARHNPSAFATFAAHIDDREDRPRTQRFGLGAGRSL
;
A
#
# COMPACT_ATOMS: atom_id res chain seq x y z
N MET A 1 -8.81 34.65 -40.03
CA MET A 1 -8.57 33.20 -40.27
C MET A 1 -8.54 32.51 -38.93
N ALA A 2 -9.36 31.47 -38.78
CA ALA A 2 -9.61 30.75 -37.55
C ALA A 2 -8.56 29.65 -37.28
N ASN A 3 -8.34 29.34 -36.00
CA ASN A 3 -8.12 28.01 -35.41
C ASN A 3 -8.03 28.23 -33.88
N LEU A 4 -9.04 27.99 -33.05
CA LEU A 4 -9.65 26.71 -32.63
C LEU A 4 -8.60 25.66 -32.23
N PHE A 5 -8.17 25.68 -30.97
CA PHE A 5 -8.12 24.48 -30.12
C PHE A 5 -8.34 24.92 -28.67
N GLY A 6 -9.53 24.57 -28.18
CA GLY A 6 -9.97 24.86 -26.83
C GLY A 6 -9.13 24.13 -25.79
N SER A 7 -9.03 24.78 -24.64
CA SER A 7 -8.71 24.19 -23.35
C SER A 7 -9.55 22.92 -23.14
N LEU A 8 -8.95 21.76 -23.36
CA LEU A 8 -9.44 20.53 -22.75
C LEU A 8 -9.20 20.68 -21.24
N PRO A 9 -10.22 20.54 -20.38
CA PRO A 9 -9.98 20.43 -18.96
C PRO A 9 -9.06 19.23 -18.76
N CYS A 10 -8.01 19.41 -17.96
CA CYS A 10 -7.23 18.31 -17.41
C CYS A 10 -8.20 17.44 -16.63
N MET A 11 -8.80 16.46 -17.31
CA MET A 11 -9.59 15.42 -16.71
C MET A 11 -8.61 14.74 -15.76
N GLU A 12 -8.82 14.91 -14.45
CA GLU A 12 -8.21 14.02 -13.46
C GLU A 12 -8.30 12.63 -14.07
N ALA A 13 -7.15 12.01 -14.37
CA ALA A 13 -7.15 10.61 -14.76
C ALA A 13 -7.73 9.90 -13.55
N ILE A 14 -9.03 9.59 -13.60
CA ILE A 14 -9.71 8.89 -12.51
C ILE A 14 -8.94 7.58 -12.38
N MET A 15 -8.14 7.46 -11.32
CA MET A 15 -7.35 6.27 -11.05
C MET A 15 -8.35 5.13 -10.88
N THR A 16 -8.49 4.34 -11.94
CA THR A 16 -9.51 3.31 -12.08
C THR A 16 -8.81 2.00 -12.39
N VAL A 17 -9.36 0.93 -11.84
CA VAL A 17 -8.88 -0.42 -12.15
C VAL A 17 -9.18 -0.71 -13.62
N SER A 18 -8.18 -1.18 -14.36
CA SER A 18 -8.35 -1.64 -15.73
C SER A 18 -8.16 -3.15 -15.82
N LEU A 19 -9.11 -3.83 -16.46
CA LEU A 19 -9.01 -5.25 -16.77
C LEU A 19 -8.03 -5.47 -17.92
N LEU A 20 -7.15 -6.45 -17.77
CA LEU A 20 -6.04 -6.69 -18.70
C LEU A 20 -6.17 -8.02 -19.46
N ALA A 21 -7.04 -8.94 -19.01
CA ALA A 21 -7.31 -10.17 -19.74
C ALA A 21 -7.87 -9.83 -21.14
N PRO A 22 -7.33 -10.39 -22.24
CA PRO A 22 -7.69 -9.97 -23.61
C PRO A 22 -9.20 -9.97 -23.89
N GLN A 23 -9.92 -10.96 -23.37
CA GLN A 23 -11.37 -11.09 -23.52
C GLN A 23 -12.19 -10.04 -22.73
N TRP A 24 -11.59 -9.38 -21.74
CA TRP A 24 -12.24 -8.43 -20.83
C TRP A 24 -11.79 -6.99 -21.04
N ALA A 25 -10.56 -6.79 -21.51
CA ALA A 25 -9.96 -5.47 -21.72
C ALA A 25 -10.84 -4.55 -22.60
N SER A 26 -11.49 -5.12 -23.61
CA SER A 26 -12.39 -4.41 -24.53
C SER A 26 -13.87 -4.41 -24.12
N ASN A 27 -14.25 -5.13 -23.06
CA ASN A 27 -15.65 -5.19 -22.60
C ASN A 27 -15.95 -4.03 -21.63
N ARG A 28 -16.67 -3.02 -22.13
CA ARG A 28 -16.98 -1.82 -21.33
C ARG A 28 -17.81 -2.10 -20.07
N ARG A 29 -18.73 -3.07 -20.10
CA ARG A 29 -19.56 -3.39 -18.93
C ARG A 29 -18.73 -3.99 -17.80
N LEU A 30 -17.78 -4.87 -18.10
CA LEU A 30 -16.85 -5.44 -17.13
C LEU A 30 -15.86 -4.39 -16.62
N GLN A 31 -15.34 -3.50 -17.47
CA GLN A 31 -14.51 -2.36 -17.05
C GLN A 31 -15.25 -1.42 -16.09
N ASN A 32 -16.53 -1.17 -16.34
CA ASN A 32 -17.39 -0.41 -15.43
C ASN A 32 -17.61 -1.16 -14.11
N ALA A 33 -17.85 -2.47 -14.17
CA ALA A 33 -18.15 -3.30 -13.01
C ALA A 33 -16.96 -3.48 -12.08
N VAL A 34 -15.73 -3.63 -12.59
CA VAL A 34 -14.52 -3.69 -11.75
C VAL A 34 -14.29 -2.37 -11.01
N ASN A 35 -14.80 -1.26 -11.53
CA ASN A 35 -14.76 0.03 -10.83
C ASN A 35 -15.98 0.28 -9.94
N ASN A 36 -16.83 -0.73 -9.72
CA ASN A 36 -18.11 -0.64 -9.01
C ASN A 36 -19.04 0.45 -9.59
N ASN A 37 -19.02 0.67 -10.91
CA ASN A 37 -19.76 1.76 -11.58
C ASN A 37 -20.73 1.30 -12.70
N PRO A 38 -21.89 0.70 -12.37
CA PRO A 38 -22.18 -0.05 -11.16
C PRO A 38 -21.58 -1.47 -11.25
N PRO A 39 -21.42 -2.21 -10.14
CA PRO A 39 -21.04 -3.62 -10.19
C PRO A 39 -22.12 -4.46 -10.90
N MET A 40 -21.79 -5.70 -11.29
CA MET A 40 -22.75 -6.64 -11.89
C MET A 40 -23.48 -7.43 -10.82
N ARG A 41 -24.78 -7.67 -11.00
CA ARG A 41 -25.62 -8.37 -10.02
C ARG A 41 -26.76 -9.12 -10.70
N ARG A 42 -27.56 -9.85 -9.91
CA ARG A 42 -28.74 -10.56 -10.41
C ARG A 42 -29.60 -9.67 -11.31
N GLY A 43 -29.92 -10.16 -12.51
CA GLY A 43 -30.70 -9.43 -13.50
C GLY A 43 -29.92 -8.40 -14.33
N ASP A 44 -28.58 -8.40 -14.30
CA ASP A 44 -27.77 -7.56 -15.18
C ASP A 44 -28.17 -7.77 -16.67
N PRO A 45 -28.49 -6.68 -17.41
CA PRO A 45 -29.05 -6.80 -18.75
C PRO A 45 -28.01 -7.16 -19.82
N ASP A 46 -26.71 -6.98 -19.55
CA ASP A 46 -25.65 -7.25 -20.52
C ASP A 46 -25.31 -8.74 -20.56
N LYS A 47 -26.06 -9.48 -21.37
CA LYS A 47 -25.89 -10.94 -21.52
C LYS A 47 -24.48 -11.34 -21.98
N VAL A 48 -23.80 -10.49 -22.75
CA VAL A 48 -22.44 -10.76 -23.25
C VAL A 48 -21.45 -10.68 -22.08
N ALA A 49 -21.51 -9.60 -21.30
CA ALA A 49 -20.68 -9.45 -20.11
C ALA A 49 -20.95 -10.52 -19.07
N VAL A 50 -22.22 -10.87 -18.85
CA VAL A 50 -22.61 -11.96 -17.93
C VAL A 50 -22.02 -13.29 -18.38
N LYS A 51 -22.10 -13.61 -19.67
CA LYS A 51 -21.52 -14.85 -20.21
C LYS A 51 -20.01 -14.90 -20.05
N LEU A 52 -19.31 -13.76 -20.23
CA LEU A 52 -17.88 -13.64 -19.97
C LEU A 52 -17.53 -13.86 -18.49
N LEU A 53 -18.28 -13.25 -17.56
CA LEU A 53 -18.13 -13.44 -16.12
C LEU A 53 -18.34 -14.92 -15.73
N GLN A 54 -19.43 -15.53 -16.19
CA GLN A 54 -19.74 -16.94 -15.92
C GLN A 54 -18.65 -17.87 -16.46
N THR A 55 -18.14 -17.61 -17.67
CA THR A 55 -17.04 -18.37 -18.27
C THR A 55 -15.78 -18.30 -17.42
N ALA A 56 -15.44 -17.10 -16.90
CA ALA A 56 -14.29 -16.94 -16.02
C ALA A 56 -14.48 -17.64 -14.67
N LEU A 57 -15.67 -17.55 -14.07
CA LEU A 57 -16.01 -18.26 -12.83
C LEU A 57 -15.87 -19.78 -13.00
N ILE A 58 -16.41 -20.34 -14.09
CA ILE A 58 -16.27 -21.78 -14.41
C ILE A 58 -14.79 -22.15 -14.57
N THR A 59 -14.03 -21.34 -15.32
CA THR A 59 -12.60 -21.56 -15.57
C THR A 59 -11.77 -21.49 -14.28
N ALA A 60 -12.15 -20.61 -13.35
CA ALA A 60 -11.53 -20.46 -12.03
C ALA A 60 -11.95 -21.55 -11.03
N GLY A 61 -12.79 -22.52 -11.43
CA GLY A 61 -13.17 -23.66 -10.61
C GLY A 61 -14.49 -23.51 -9.85
N PHE A 62 -15.35 -22.56 -10.24
CA PHE A 62 -16.69 -22.37 -9.69
C PHE A 62 -17.75 -22.87 -10.70
N PRO A 63 -18.03 -24.19 -10.75
CA PRO A 63 -18.85 -24.78 -11.79
C PRO A 63 -20.31 -24.30 -11.72
N MET A 64 -20.93 -24.16 -12.89
CA MET A 64 -22.35 -23.85 -13.04
C MET A 64 -23.02 -24.96 -13.87
N GLN A 65 -24.17 -25.47 -13.40
CA GLN A 65 -24.86 -26.58 -14.06
C GLN A 65 -25.32 -26.26 -15.48
N ALA A 66 -25.85 -25.04 -15.71
CA ALA A 66 -26.29 -24.63 -17.06
C ALA A 66 -25.14 -24.09 -17.94
N GLY A 67 -23.90 -24.11 -17.44
CA GLY A 67 -22.77 -23.44 -18.08
C GLY A 67 -22.96 -21.92 -18.14
N ALA A 68 -22.25 -21.26 -19.05
CA ALA A 68 -22.32 -19.81 -19.26
C ALA A 68 -23.47 -19.46 -20.23
N ASP A 69 -24.65 -19.18 -19.69
CA ASP A 69 -25.90 -18.90 -20.41
C ASP A 69 -26.16 -17.39 -20.65
N GLY A 70 -25.35 -16.50 -20.07
CA GLY A 70 -25.54 -15.06 -20.15
C GLY A 70 -26.67 -14.51 -19.27
N ILE A 71 -27.21 -15.31 -18.34
CA ILE A 71 -28.25 -14.92 -17.39
C ILE A 71 -27.65 -14.85 -15.99
N PHE A 72 -27.60 -13.65 -15.40
CA PHE A 72 -27.14 -13.48 -14.02
C PHE A 72 -28.25 -13.91 -13.07
N GLY A 73 -28.48 -15.22 -12.98
CA GLY A 73 -29.48 -15.86 -12.13
C GLY A 73 -28.88 -16.42 -10.84
N THR A 74 -29.61 -17.35 -10.22
CA THR A 74 -29.20 -17.97 -8.95
C THR A 74 -27.84 -18.68 -9.02
N GLN A 75 -27.53 -19.38 -10.12
CA GLN A 75 -26.23 -20.06 -10.26
C GLN A 75 -25.06 -19.08 -10.29
N THR A 76 -25.23 -17.92 -10.94
CA THR A 76 -24.18 -16.91 -11.01
C THR A 76 -23.98 -16.23 -9.66
N VAL A 77 -25.08 -15.91 -8.96
CA VAL A 77 -25.02 -15.41 -7.57
C VAL A 77 -24.25 -16.40 -6.67
N ASN A 78 -24.59 -17.68 -6.72
CA ASN A 78 -23.93 -18.69 -5.89
C ASN A 78 -22.44 -18.86 -6.22
N ALA A 79 -22.07 -18.79 -7.50
CA ALA A 79 -20.68 -18.87 -7.93
C ALA A 79 -19.88 -17.62 -7.53
N VAL A 80 -20.49 -16.43 -7.59
CA VAL A 80 -19.87 -15.18 -7.11
C VAL A 80 -19.61 -15.27 -5.60
N ILE A 81 -20.60 -15.69 -4.80
CA ILE A 81 -20.45 -15.91 -3.36
C ILE A 81 -19.35 -16.96 -3.07
N ALA A 82 -19.29 -18.03 -3.87
CA ALA A 82 -18.24 -19.04 -3.74
C ALA A 82 -16.86 -18.46 -4.04
N ALA A 83 -16.74 -17.60 -5.06
CA ALA A 83 -15.53 -16.89 -5.40
C ALA A 83 -15.12 -15.92 -4.28
N GLU A 84 -16.03 -15.10 -3.76
CA GLU A 84 -15.78 -14.22 -2.60
C GLU A 84 -15.20 -15.00 -1.41
N ARG A 85 -15.80 -16.15 -1.07
CA ARG A 85 -15.30 -17.02 0.01
C ARG A 85 -13.94 -17.63 -0.31
N HIS A 86 -13.76 -18.14 -1.51
CA HIS A 86 -12.50 -18.75 -1.94
C HIS A 86 -11.35 -17.75 -1.87
N PHE A 87 -11.64 -16.50 -2.26
CA PHE A 87 -10.72 -15.39 -2.27
C PHE A 87 -10.64 -14.63 -0.94
N GLY A 88 -11.48 -14.95 0.06
CA GLY A 88 -11.43 -14.30 1.37
C GLY A 88 -11.86 -12.84 1.37
N PHE A 89 -12.72 -12.44 0.42
CA PHE A 89 -13.36 -11.13 0.37
C PHE A 89 -14.56 -11.06 1.33
N GLU A 90 -15.07 -9.85 1.58
CA GLU A 90 -16.34 -9.68 2.29
C GLU A 90 -17.47 -10.27 1.42
N VAL A 91 -18.20 -11.25 1.96
CA VAL A 91 -19.26 -11.94 1.21
C VAL A 91 -20.52 -11.08 1.21
N ASP A 92 -21.10 -10.84 0.03
CA ASP A 92 -22.34 -10.08 -0.12
C ASP A 92 -23.46 -10.90 -0.77
N ALA A 93 -24.46 -10.23 -1.35
CA ALA A 93 -25.59 -10.88 -2.03
C ALA A 93 -25.22 -11.51 -3.40
N GLY A 94 -23.93 -11.70 -3.70
CA GLY A 94 -23.40 -12.24 -4.95
C GLY A 94 -23.27 -11.17 -6.03
N VAL A 95 -22.70 -10.02 -5.66
CA VAL A 95 -22.45 -8.88 -6.54
C VAL A 95 -21.02 -8.96 -7.08
N ALA A 96 -20.88 -9.13 -8.38
CA ALA A 96 -19.59 -9.13 -9.05
C ALA A 96 -19.11 -7.69 -9.27
N GLY A 97 -18.36 -7.18 -8.31
CA GLY A 97 -17.68 -5.87 -8.35
C GLY A 97 -16.16 -5.97 -8.49
N ARG A 98 -15.46 -4.95 -8.00
CA ARG A 98 -13.99 -4.80 -8.03
C ARG A 98 -13.23 -6.05 -7.60
N GLU A 99 -13.62 -6.62 -6.48
CA GLU A 99 -12.90 -7.72 -5.85
C GLU A 99 -13.00 -8.99 -6.69
N VAL A 100 -14.23 -9.44 -6.97
CA VAL A 100 -14.49 -10.66 -7.74
C VAL A 100 -13.99 -10.53 -9.18
N ILE A 101 -14.29 -9.42 -9.86
CA ILE A 101 -13.87 -9.23 -11.25
C ILE A 101 -12.35 -9.05 -11.31
N GLY A 102 -11.75 -8.25 -10.43
CA GLY A 102 -10.29 -8.08 -10.43
C GLY A 102 -9.53 -9.39 -10.17
N ALA A 103 -10.01 -10.20 -9.22
CA ALA A 103 -9.45 -11.52 -8.94
C ALA A 103 -9.55 -12.47 -10.14
N LEU A 104 -10.70 -12.48 -10.82
CA LEU A 104 -10.91 -13.31 -12.00
C LEU A 104 -10.06 -12.86 -13.20
N ASP A 105 -9.86 -11.55 -13.39
CA ASP A 105 -8.96 -11.04 -14.43
C ASP A 105 -7.53 -11.53 -14.23
N LEU A 106 -7.03 -11.42 -13.00
CA LEU A 106 -5.73 -11.99 -12.62
C LEU A 106 -5.70 -13.50 -12.88
N SER A 107 -6.78 -14.21 -12.53
CA SER A 107 -6.86 -15.66 -12.72
C SER A 107 -6.82 -16.09 -14.19
N LEU A 108 -7.51 -15.35 -15.05
CA LEU A 108 -7.46 -15.53 -16.50
C LEU A 108 -6.05 -15.28 -17.08
N ARG A 109 -5.22 -14.48 -16.39
CA ARG A 109 -3.82 -14.20 -16.75
C ARG A 109 -2.82 -15.16 -16.11
N GLY A 110 -3.29 -16.25 -15.51
CA GLY A 110 -2.44 -17.33 -14.98
C GLY A 110 -2.24 -17.32 -13.47
N TRP A 111 -2.83 -16.36 -12.75
CA TRP A 111 -2.75 -16.29 -11.30
C TRP A 111 -3.73 -17.27 -10.63
N LYS A 112 -3.23 -18.31 -9.96
CA LYS A 112 -4.06 -19.38 -9.39
C LYS A 112 -3.70 -19.62 -7.92
N PRO A 113 -4.22 -18.80 -6.98
CA PRO A 113 -3.92 -18.97 -5.56
C PRO A 113 -4.55 -20.27 -5.02
N LEU A 114 -4.01 -20.76 -3.90
CA LEU A 114 -4.69 -21.78 -3.10
C LEU A 114 -5.92 -21.15 -2.42
N SER A 115 -6.95 -21.96 -2.14
CA SER A 115 -8.16 -21.53 -1.45
C SER A 115 -7.86 -21.02 -0.03
N GLY A 116 -8.47 -19.90 0.37
CA GLY A 116 -8.33 -19.34 1.71
C GLY A 116 -7.62 -17.98 1.72
N PRO A 117 -7.33 -17.40 2.90
CA PRO A 117 -6.83 -16.03 3.00
C PRO A 117 -5.35 -15.85 2.59
N HIS A 118 -4.81 -16.73 1.74
CA HIS A 118 -3.42 -16.76 1.26
C HIS A 118 -2.96 -15.51 0.50
N TRP A 119 -3.85 -14.56 0.29
CA TRP A 119 -3.54 -13.26 -0.27
C TRP A 119 -2.74 -12.39 0.69
N GLY A 120 -2.40 -11.19 0.21
CA GLY A 120 -1.66 -10.19 0.94
C GLY A 120 -2.09 -9.96 2.39
N GLY A 121 -3.39 -10.14 2.72
CA GLY A 121 -3.91 -9.96 4.07
C GLY A 121 -3.46 -10.99 5.13
N GLN A 122 -3.36 -12.28 4.82
CA GLN A 122 -2.83 -13.25 5.80
C GLN A 122 -1.31 -13.16 5.90
N LEU A 123 -0.62 -12.94 4.77
CA LEU A 123 0.80 -12.64 4.78
C LEU A 123 1.08 -11.37 5.61
N ALA A 124 0.29 -10.31 5.42
CA ALA A 124 0.33 -9.11 6.23
C ALA A 124 0.23 -9.46 7.72
N ARG A 125 -0.72 -10.31 8.15
CA ARG A 125 -0.82 -10.75 9.55
C ARG A 125 0.44 -11.43 10.08
N THR A 126 1.12 -12.24 9.26
CA THR A 126 2.41 -12.84 9.65
C THR A 126 3.56 -11.83 9.72
N VAL A 127 3.44 -10.71 9.01
CA VAL A 127 4.43 -9.63 8.94
C VAL A 127 4.22 -8.59 10.06
N ILE A 128 3.00 -8.45 10.61
CA ILE A 128 2.67 -7.49 11.68
C ILE A 128 3.69 -7.52 12.83
N PRO A 129 4.08 -8.67 13.41
CA PRO A 129 5.05 -8.69 14.53
C PRO A 129 6.39 -8.02 14.20
N ILE A 130 6.83 -8.13 12.94
CA ILE A 130 8.09 -7.56 12.46
C ILE A 130 7.95 -6.04 12.30
N ALA A 131 6.86 -5.58 11.70
CA ALA A 131 6.55 -4.15 11.63
C ALA A 131 6.44 -3.54 13.05
N GLN A 132 5.72 -4.21 13.96
CA GLN A 132 5.55 -3.74 15.35
C GLN A 132 6.86 -3.67 16.11
N ARG A 133 7.78 -4.64 15.93
CA ARG A 133 9.13 -4.59 16.52
C ARG A 133 9.87 -3.33 16.07
N LYS A 134 9.89 -3.06 14.76
CA LYS A 134 10.58 -1.89 14.16
C LYS A 134 9.99 -0.58 14.64
N LEU A 135 8.65 -0.46 14.64
CA LEU A 135 7.93 0.70 15.16
C LEU A 135 8.18 0.92 16.65
N GLY A 136 8.22 -0.16 17.44
CA GLY A 136 8.50 -0.10 18.87
C GLY A 136 9.88 0.44 19.17
N LYS A 137 10.91 -0.02 18.46
CA LYS A 137 12.28 0.52 18.58
C LYS A 137 12.36 1.98 18.14
N ALA A 138 11.71 2.35 17.02
CA ALA A 138 11.64 3.73 16.56
C ALA A 138 11.02 4.67 17.62
N LEU A 139 9.93 4.23 18.25
CA LEU A 139 9.27 4.97 19.32
C LEU A 139 10.13 5.10 20.57
N ALA A 140 10.84 4.04 20.97
CA ALA A 140 11.77 4.10 22.09
C ALA A 140 12.87 5.15 21.82
N ALA A 141 13.50 5.09 20.65
CA ALA A 141 14.53 6.05 20.25
C ALA A 141 14.00 7.51 20.27
N LEU A 142 12.81 7.76 19.72
CA LEU A 142 12.20 9.10 19.76
C LEU A 142 11.82 9.55 21.19
N GLN A 143 11.42 8.63 22.06
CA GLN A 143 11.11 8.93 23.47
C GLN A 143 12.38 9.28 24.26
N ASP A 144 13.50 8.65 23.96
CA ASP A 144 14.79 9.00 24.54
C ASP A 144 15.18 10.43 24.14
N ILE A 145 15.04 10.79 22.86
CA ILE A 145 15.25 12.18 22.39
C ILE A 145 14.31 13.17 23.07
N ARG A 146 13.02 12.81 23.21
CA ARG A 146 12.05 13.66 23.92
C ARG A 146 12.45 13.87 25.37
N THR A 147 13.02 12.86 26.02
CA THR A 147 13.52 12.93 27.41
C THR A 147 14.72 13.86 27.49
N MET A 148 15.69 13.73 26.58
CA MET A 148 16.86 14.63 26.51
C MET A 148 16.44 16.09 26.35
N LEU A 149 15.45 16.37 25.48
CA LEU A 149 14.92 17.73 25.28
C LEU A 149 14.29 18.33 26.54
N ARG A 150 13.66 17.50 27.39
CA ARG A 150 12.99 17.95 28.62
C ARG A 150 13.96 18.27 29.75
N PHE A 151 15.04 17.49 29.87
CA PHE A 151 15.99 17.61 30.96
C PHE A 151 17.25 18.41 30.59
N GLY A 152 17.31 18.98 29.37
CA GLY A 152 18.35 19.93 28.94
C GLY A 152 19.72 19.30 28.67
N GLY A 153 19.92 18.03 29.00
CA GLY A 153 21.15 17.28 28.76
C GLY A 153 21.21 16.66 27.37
N PHE A 154 20.99 17.44 26.30
CA PHE A 154 21.17 16.96 24.91
C PHE A 154 22.68 16.71 24.68
N ASP A 155 23.17 15.62 25.24
CA ASP A 155 24.57 15.23 25.23
C ASP A 155 24.83 14.37 23.99
N PHE A 156 25.58 14.93 23.06
CA PHE A 156 25.95 14.29 21.79
C PHE A 156 26.86 13.07 21.98
N VAL A 157 27.35 12.81 23.19
CA VAL A 157 28.10 11.59 23.55
C VAL A 157 27.16 10.44 23.94
N THR A 158 25.98 10.73 24.48
CA THR A 158 24.98 9.72 24.92
C THR A 158 23.77 9.58 23.98
N ALA A 159 23.53 10.54 23.08
CA ALA A 159 22.60 10.33 21.97
C ALA A 159 23.12 9.20 21.07
N ASP A 160 22.41 8.08 21.01
CA ASP A 160 22.76 6.93 20.17
C ASP A 160 23.03 7.41 18.73
N GLY A 161 24.28 7.24 18.28
CA GLY A 161 24.72 7.75 16.98
C GLY A 161 23.88 7.22 15.81
N VAL A 162 23.29 6.03 15.97
CA VAL A 162 22.32 5.46 15.03
C VAL A 162 21.05 6.30 14.98
N THR A 163 20.47 6.63 16.14
CA THR A 163 19.28 7.49 16.22
C THR A 163 19.51 8.86 15.60
N MET A 164 20.67 9.48 15.84
CA MET A 164 21.03 10.77 15.23
C MET A 164 21.20 10.65 13.71
N ALA A 165 21.88 9.62 13.23
CA ALA A 165 22.01 9.35 11.81
C ALA A 165 20.64 9.13 11.16
N ALA A 166 19.76 8.35 11.78
CA ALA A 166 18.43 8.07 11.26
C ALA A 166 17.54 9.31 11.19
N LEU A 167 17.52 10.15 12.25
CA LEU A 167 16.77 11.41 12.26
C LEU A 167 17.25 12.36 11.16
N LYS A 168 18.57 12.45 10.97
CA LYS A 168 19.16 13.27 9.91
C LYS A 168 18.82 12.72 8.53
N THR A 169 18.99 11.43 8.30
CA THR A 169 18.78 10.81 6.99
C THR A 169 17.31 10.86 6.57
N HIS A 170 16.38 10.46 7.44
CA HIS A 170 14.99 10.22 7.04
C HIS A 170 14.07 11.40 7.31
N PHE A 171 14.36 12.24 8.31
CA PHE A 171 13.52 13.38 8.68
C PHE A 171 14.24 14.74 8.54
N LYS A 172 15.51 14.74 8.12
CA LYS A 172 16.37 15.94 8.01
C LYS A 172 16.42 16.73 9.32
N LEU A 173 16.36 16.02 10.44
CA LEU A 173 16.43 16.60 11.76
C LEU A 173 17.85 16.49 12.31
N VAL A 174 18.41 17.62 12.72
CA VAL A 174 19.79 17.71 13.21
C VAL A 174 19.85 18.23 14.66
N PRO A 175 20.88 17.85 15.42
CA PRO A 175 21.28 18.48 16.68
C PRO A 175 21.01 19.99 16.82
N PRO A 176 20.38 20.46 17.92
CA PRO A 176 20.24 21.88 18.18
C PRO A 176 21.62 22.54 18.41
N GLY A 177 21.73 23.84 18.12
CA GLY A 177 22.93 24.64 18.41
C GLY A 177 24.11 24.48 17.44
N GLY A 178 23.97 23.61 16.43
CA GLY A 178 24.97 23.41 15.37
C GLY A 178 24.67 24.16 14.08
N THR A 179 25.47 23.87 13.04
CA THR A 179 25.18 24.29 11.66
C THR A 179 24.18 23.31 11.03
N ARG A 180 23.25 23.83 10.23
CA ARG A 180 22.28 23.04 9.46
C ARG A 180 22.22 23.49 8.01
N GLN A 181 21.84 22.58 7.11
CA GLN A 181 21.51 22.87 5.72
C GLN A 181 20.11 23.51 5.61
N ALA A 182 19.83 24.12 4.45
CA ALA A 182 18.53 24.78 4.20
C ALA A 182 17.34 23.82 4.30
N VAL A 183 17.53 22.55 3.91
CA VAL A 183 16.51 21.49 3.95
C VAL A 183 16.34 20.88 5.33
N GLU A 184 17.24 21.13 6.27
CA GLU A 184 17.26 20.54 7.60
C GLU A 184 16.54 21.42 8.63
N GLU A 185 16.02 20.84 9.70
CA GLU A 185 15.51 21.55 10.88
C GLU A 185 16.17 21.04 12.15
N PHE A 186 16.21 21.87 13.20
CA PHE A 186 16.72 21.42 14.50
C PHE A 186 15.75 20.48 15.19
N ILE A 187 16.31 19.51 15.90
CA ILE A 187 15.57 18.66 16.83
C ILE A 187 15.03 19.53 17.96
N THR A 188 13.71 19.59 18.06
CA THR A 188 12.96 20.27 19.11
C THR A 188 11.76 19.42 19.52
N ALA A 189 11.07 19.79 20.60
CA ALA A 189 9.81 19.13 20.97
C ALA A 189 8.78 19.20 19.81
N ASN A 190 8.74 20.32 19.09
CA ASN A 190 7.80 20.54 17.98
C ASN A 190 8.10 19.67 16.75
N THR A 191 9.34 19.21 16.56
CA THR A 191 9.68 18.29 15.47
C THR A 191 9.57 16.83 15.88
N ILE A 192 9.77 16.51 17.17
CA ILE A 192 9.79 15.12 17.68
C ILE A 192 8.40 14.63 18.11
N ASP A 193 7.60 15.46 18.80
CA ASP A 193 6.30 15.04 19.31
C ASP A 193 5.33 14.60 18.19
N PRO A 194 5.27 15.28 17.01
CA PRO A 194 4.48 14.79 15.87
C PRO A 194 4.97 13.45 15.32
N LEU A 195 6.29 13.21 15.27
CA LEU A 195 6.84 11.91 14.84
C LEU A 195 6.39 10.79 15.78
N ILE A 196 6.48 11.01 17.11
CA ILE A 196 6.00 10.05 18.10
C ILE A 196 4.50 9.78 17.91
N SER A 197 3.70 10.82 17.67
CA SER A 197 2.27 10.69 17.40
C SER A 197 1.99 9.84 16.16
N ASN A 198 2.68 10.12 15.06
CA ASN A 198 2.53 9.37 13.80
C ASN A 198 2.97 7.91 13.94
N PHE A 199 4.12 7.64 14.58
CA PHE A 199 4.56 6.25 14.83
C PHE A 199 3.56 5.47 15.71
N ARG A 200 2.99 6.10 16.75
CA ARG A 200 1.91 5.49 17.53
C ARG A 200 0.65 5.25 16.69
N GLY A 201 0.29 6.21 15.84
CA GLY A 201 -0.81 6.08 14.89
C GLY A 201 -0.63 4.87 13.97
N ILE A 202 0.56 4.71 13.39
CA ILE A 202 0.93 3.57 12.55
C ILE A 202 0.81 2.26 13.35
N GLN A 203 1.37 2.18 14.56
CA GLN A 203 1.23 0.99 15.41
C GLN A 203 -0.24 0.63 15.69
N ASN A 204 -1.07 1.63 16.00
CA ASN A 204 -2.49 1.44 16.29
C ASN A 204 -3.27 0.97 15.05
N THR A 205 -2.96 1.51 13.87
CA THR A 205 -3.53 1.06 12.60
C THR A 205 -3.21 -0.42 12.36
N LEU A 206 -1.95 -0.81 12.53
CA LEU A 206 -1.52 -2.20 12.30
C LEU A 206 -2.02 -3.19 13.36
N ASN A 207 -2.27 -2.75 14.60
CA ASN A 207 -2.87 -3.59 15.64
C ASN A 207 -4.39 -3.72 15.49
N ASN A 208 -5.04 -2.86 14.71
CA ASN A 208 -6.46 -2.93 14.47
C ASN A 208 -6.76 -3.86 13.29
N SER A 209 -7.18 -5.09 13.58
CA SER A 209 -7.51 -6.09 12.56
C SER A 209 -8.61 -5.66 11.58
N GLY A 210 -9.49 -4.72 11.97
CA GLY A 210 -10.51 -4.14 11.09
C GLY A 210 -9.99 -3.05 10.16
N ARG A 211 -8.77 -2.55 10.39
CA ARG A 211 -8.07 -1.61 9.50
C ARG A 211 -7.25 -2.33 8.43
N LEU A 212 -7.02 -3.64 8.54
CA LEU A 212 -6.25 -4.40 7.56
C LEU A 212 -7.20 -5.25 6.74
N ARG A 213 -7.45 -4.82 5.50
CA ARG A 213 -8.36 -5.50 4.58
C ARG A 213 -7.59 -6.17 3.47
N HIS A 214 -8.03 -7.38 3.13
CA HIS A 214 -7.65 -7.99 1.88
C HIS A 214 -8.70 -7.59 0.83
N SER A 215 -8.25 -7.01 -0.29
CA SER A 215 -9.14 -6.52 -1.35
C SER A 215 -8.34 -6.30 -2.64
N ILE A 216 -9.01 -5.86 -3.70
CA ILE A 216 -8.37 -5.33 -4.90
C ILE A 216 -8.26 -3.81 -4.73
N CYS A 217 -7.03 -3.29 -4.81
CA CYS A 217 -6.74 -1.87 -4.72
C CYS A 217 -7.48 -1.08 -5.81
N THR A 218 -7.91 0.13 -5.48
CA THR A 218 -8.62 1.02 -6.39
C THR A 218 -7.72 1.57 -7.48
N LEU A 219 -6.41 1.69 -7.17
CA LEU A 219 -5.39 2.16 -8.08
C LEU A 219 -5.02 1.15 -9.18
N GLY A 220 -5.36 -0.14 -9.03
CA GLY A 220 -5.05 -1.15 -10.04
C GLY A 220 -4.90 -2.58 -9.51
N LEU A 221 -4.90 -3.54 -10.44
CA LEU A 221 -4.83 -4.98 -10.12
C LEU A 221 -3.46 -5.44 -9.65
N ASN A 222 -2.39 -4.74 -10.05
CA ASN A 222 -1.04 -5.10 -9.67
C ASN A 222 -0.61 -4.34 -8.39
N VAL A 223 -1.37 -3.34 -7.95
CA VAL A 223 -1.06 -2.56 -6.74
C VAL A 223 -1.02 -3.48 -5.53
N ALA A 224 0.15 -3.51 -4.88
CA ALA A 224 0.40 -4.39 -3.74
C ALA A 224 -0.36 -3.92 -2.50
N ALA A 225 -0.35 -2.63 -2.20
CA ALA A 225 -1.11 -2.10 -1.09
C ALA A 225 -1.52 -0.65 -1.36
N GLU A 226 -2.58 -0.23 -0.70
CA GLU A 226 -3.15 1.12 -0.82
C GLU A 226 -3.86 1.46 0.48
N ALA A 227 -3.75 2.69 0.96
CA ALA A 227 -4.58 3.17 2.05
C ALA A 227 -5.02 4.62 1.83
N PRO A 228 -6.33 4.93 1.92
CA PRO A 228 -6.79 6.31 1.99
C PRO A 228 -6.67 6.86 3.41
N PHE A 229 -6.64 8.19 3.53
CA PHE A 229 -6.68 8.86 4.83
C PHE A 229 -7.92 8.45 5.64
N GLY A 230 -7.69 8.03 6.89
CA GLY A 230 -8.75 7.58 7.80
C GLY A 230 -9.44 6.27 7.40
N GLY A 231 -9.00 5.58 6.35
CA GLY A 231 -9.57 4.31 5.88
C GLY A 231 -8.83 3.06 6.35
N PRO A 232 -9.16 1.89 5.79
CA PRO A 232 -8.36 0.68 5.97
C PRO A 232 -7.14 0.68 5.04
N VAL A 233 -6.10 -0.05 5.42
CA VAL A 233 -5.04 -0.48 4.51
C VAL A 233 -5.58 -1.68 3.72
N LEU A 234 -5.62 -1.53 2.41
CA LEU A 234 -5.94 -2.57 1.45
C LEU A 234 -4.65 -3.28 1.05
N PHE A 235 -4.63 -4.60 1.18
CA PHE A 235 -3.55 -5.45 0.67
C PHE A 235 -4.05 -6.20 -0.55
N GLY A 236 -3.55 -5.76 -1.70
CA GLY A 236 -3.81 -6.32 -3.01
C GLY A 236 -3.05 -7.62 -3.28
N PRO A 237 -3.28 -8.21 -4.47
CA PRO A 237 -2.79 -9.54 -4.81
C PRO A 237 -1.27 -9.59 -4.97
N ALA A 238 -0.67 -8.52 -5.50
CA ALA A 238 0.77 -8.43 -5.63
C ALA A 238 1.49 -8.44 -4.27
N TYR A 239 0.81 -8.11 -3.16
CA TYR A 239 1.36 -8.23 -1.81
C TYR A 239 1.69 -9.67 -1.41
N SER A 240 0.94 -10.66 -1.91
CA SER A 240 1.23 -12.09 -1.68
C SER A 240 2.31 -12.66 -2.62
N ASP A 241 2.54 -12.03 -3.78
CA ASP A 241 3.37 -12.55 -4.86
C ASP A 241 4.84 -12.08 -4.82
N PHE A 242 5.30 -11.48 -3.72
CA PHE A 242 6.69 -11.03 -3.51
C PHE A 242 7.72 -12.17 -3.37
N ARG A 243 7.70 -13.14 -4.30
CA ARG A 243 8.73 -14.17 -4.52
C ARG A 243 9.53 -13.89 -5.82
N PHE A 244 10.08 -12.69 -5.99
CA PHE A 244 10.78 -12.32 -7.24
C PHE A 244 12.31 -12.28 -7.10
N ASP A 245 12.96 -13.36 -7.57
CA ASP A 245 14.41 -13.48 -7.81
C ASP A 245 14.94 -12.39 -8.81
N PRO A 246 16.20 -11.88 -8.70
CA PRO A 246 17.21 -12.16 -7.68
C PRO A 246 16.94 -11.37 -6.40
N VAL A 247 16.53 -12.08 -5.35
CA VAL A 247 16.36 -11.46 -4.04
C VAL A 247 17.59 -11.67 -3.20
N SER A 248 18.47 -10.67 -3.15
CA SER A 248 19.48 -10.65 -2.09
C SER A 248 18.86 -10.38 -0.71
N ILE A 249 17.61 -9.91 -0.64
CA ILE A 249 16.88 -9.64 0.63
C ILE A 249 15.35 -9.84 0.50
N THR A 250 14.84 -11.05 0.22
CA THR A 250 13.45 -11.39 0.64
C THR A 250 13.65 -12.13 1.93
N ASN A 251 13.90 -11.37 2.98
CA ASN A 251 13.77 -11.92 4.29
C ASN A 251 12.64 -11.16 4.93
N ILE A 252 11.57 -11.87 5.28
CA ILE A 252 10.47 -11.33 6.08
C ILE A 252 11.02 -10.58 7.31
N ASP A 253 12.17 -11.01 7.84
CA ASP A 253 12.89 -10.40 8.96
C ASP A 253 13.89 -9.28 8.59
N LYS A 254 14.46 -9.29 7.37
CA LYS A 254 15.42 -8.26 6.93
C LYS A 254 14.76 -7.31 5.95
N THR A 255 14.67 -6.08 6.36
CA THR A 255 14.19 -4.97 5.54
C THR A 255 15.16 -4.73 4.37
N GLY A 256 14.63 -4.71 3.14
CA GLY A 256 15.31 -4.42 1.86
C GLY A 256 14.28 -4.04 0.77
N PRO A 257 14.65 -3.99 -0.52
CA PRO A 257 13.68 -3.86 -1.61
C PRO A 257 12.57 -4.91 -1.47
N ASN A 258 11.32 -4.54 -1.77
CA ASN A 258 10.15 -5.41 -1.59
C ASN A 258 9.88 -5.86 -0.13
N SER A 259 10.30 -5.07 0.86
CA SER A 259 9.98 -5.34 2.26
C SER A 259 8.48 -5.17 2.55
N LEU A 260 7.80 -6.28 2.81
CA LEU A 260 6.39 -6.31 3.19
C LEU A 260 6.09 -5.51 4.45
N ALA A 261 7.00 -5.56 5.44
CA ALA A 261 6.87 -4.80 6.68
C ALA A 261 6.98 -3.29 6.43
N ALA A 262 7.89 -2.88 5.55
CA ALA A 262 8.05 -1.48 5.20
C ALA A 262 6.85 -0.94 4.43
N MET A 263 6.37 -1.68 3.42
CA MET A 263 5.17 -1.32 2.67
C MET A 263 3.95 -1.23 3.60
N MET A 264 3.80 -2.14 4.55
CA MET A 264 2.73 -2.06 5.55
C MET A 264 2.82 -0.79 6.41
N MET A 265 4.01 -0.42 6.89
CA MET A 265 4.22 0.82 7.65
C MET A 265 4.00 2.07 6.79
N HIS A 266 4.40 2.02 5.53
CA HIS A 266 4.19 3.06 4.53
C HIS A 266 2.69 3.33 4.35
N GLU A 267 1.92 2.30 3.99
CA GLU A 267 0.47 2.47 3.80
C GLU A 267 -0.25 2.90 5.08
N ALA A 268 0.14 2.36 6.24
CA ALA A 268 -0.43 2.78 7.51
C ALA A 268 -0.15 4.25 7.85
N THR A 269 0.88 4.87 7.25
CA THR A 269 1.13 6.31 7.36
C THR A 269 0.03 7.10 6.64
N HIS A 270 -0.40 6.66 5.45
CA HIS A 270 -1.50 7.30 4.74
C HIS A 270 -2.80 7.34 5.52
N VAL A 271 -3.06 6.29 6.33
CA VAL A 271 -4.24 6.25 7.21
C VAL A 271 -4.23 7.39 8.24
N ILE A 272 -3.07 7.81 8.73
CA ILE A 272 -2.95 8.72 9.88
C ILE A 272 -2.50 10.14 9.54
N ASP A 273 -1.99 10.38 8.33
CA ASP A 273 -1.49 11.69 7.92
C ASP A 273 -2.02 12.08 6.53
N ASN A 274 -2.93 13.06 6.48
CA ASN A 274 -3.54 13.50 5.22
C ASN A 274 -2.56 14.19 4.25
N ARG A 275 -1.37 14.61 4.70
CA ARG A 275 -0.35 15.23 3.82
C ARG A 275 0.53 14.19 3.12
N SER A 276 0.46 12.95 3.58
CA SER A 276 1.34 11.87 3.15
C SER A 276 1.16 11.47 1.69
N GLY A 277 -0.01 11.69 1.10
CA GLY A 277 -0.31 11.38 -0.32
C GLY A 277 -0.02 12.52 -1.30
N ASN A 278 0.76 13.53 -0.91
CA ASN A 278 1.15 14.60 -1.83
C ASN A 278 2.44 14.22 -2.59
N ASP A 279 2.27 13.73 -3.82
CA ASP A 279 3.37 13.27 -4.70
C ASP A 279 4.32 14.38 -5.15
N SER A 280 3.91 15.65 -5.07
CA SER A 280 4.75 16.77 -5.52
C SER A 280 5.83 17.14 -4.48
N THR A 281 5.56 16.89 -3.19
CA THR A 281 6.42 17.40 -2.11
C THR A 281 6.72 16.41 -1.01
N THR A 282 5.80 15.48 -0.73
CA THR A 282 5.79 14.67 0.48
C THR A 282 5.99 13.19 0.18
N HIS A 283 5.21 12.60 -0.72
CA HIS A 283 5.22 11.18 -1.06
C HIS A 283 6.38 10.86 -2.01
N ILE A 284 7.60 11.07 -1.52
CA ILE A 284 8.82 10.89 -2.32
C ILE A 284 9.44 9.55 -1.97
N SER A 285 9.63 8.70 -2.97
CA SER A 285 10.25 7.39 -2.79
C SER A 285 11.71 7.50 -2.35
N GLU A 286 12.06 6.71 -1.35
CA GLU A 286 13.38 6.49 -0.77
C GLU A 286 14.45 6.00 -1.75
N PHE A 287 14.07 5.55 -2.95
CA PHE A 287 15.01 5.20 -4.04
C PHE A 287 15.46 6.39 -4.87
N THR A 288 14.79 7.54 -4.74
CA THR A 288 15.02 8.70 -5.62
C THR A 288 16.02 9.68 -5.03
N ALA A 289 16.67 10.46 -5.88
CA ALA A 289 17.53 11.56 -5.42
C ALA A 289 16.73 12.65 -4.67
N ALA A 290 15.46 12.86 -5.06
CA ALA A 290 14.58 13.83 -4.43
C ALA A 290 14.35 13.55 -2.93
N TYR A 291 14.40 12.28 -2.51
CA TYR A 291 14.30 11.89 -1.11
C TYR A 291 15.42 12.46 -0.23
N GLU A 292 16.64 12.56 -0.77
CA GLU A 292 17.76 13.12 -0.01
C GLU A 292 17.61 14.62 0.21
N THR A 293 17.02 15.31 -0.76
CA THR A 293 16.88 16.78 -0.77
C THR A 293 15.51 17.26 -0.30
N GLN A 294 14.61 16.36 0.09
CA GLN A 294 13.31 16.71 0.65
C GLN A 294 13.50 17.53 1.94
N SER A 295 12.71 18.60 2.12
CA SER A 295 12.78 19.42 3.33
C SER A 295 12.31 18.65 4.57
N ALA A 296 12.84 19.00 5.75
CA ALA A 296 12.45 18.40 7.03
C ALA A 296 10.93 18.48 7.26
N ALA A 297 10.33 19.63 6.94
CA ALA A 297 8.88 19.84 7.03
C ALA A 297 8.08 18.80 6.24
N ASN A 298 8.51 18.47 5.02
CA ASN A 298 7.83 17.48 4.18
C ASN A 298 8.21 16.04 4.56
N ALA A 299 9.47 15.80 4.92
CA ALA A 299 9.96 14.48 5.30
C ALA A 299 9.22 13.91 6.53
N ARG A 300 8.81 14.77 7.49
CA ARG A 300 7.98 14.36 8.63
C ARG A 300 6.56 13.89 8.28
N HIS A 301 6.15 14.04 7.03
CA HIS A 301 4.88 13.55 6.50
C HIS A 301 5.06 12.42 5.47
N ASN A 302 6.30 12.07 5.11
CA ASN A 302 6.62 11.11 4.06
C ASN A 302 6.48 9.65 4.56
N PRO A 303 5.55 8.84 4.02
CA PRO A 303 5.41 7.43 4.37
C PRO A 303 6.70 6.62 4.31
N SER A 304 7.50 6.85 3.26
CA SER A 304 8.79 6.19 3.08
C SER A 304 9.75 6.52 4.20
N ALA A 305 9.75 7.76 4.71
CA ALA A 305 10.59 8.17 5.84
C ALA A 305 10.26 7.44 7.13
N PHE A 306 8.97 7.21 7.43
CA PHE A 306 8.57 6.44 8.61
C PHE A 306 9.03 4.98 8.52
N ALA A 307 8.80 4.34 7.38
CA ALA A 307 9.21 2.95 7.17
C ALA A 307 10.73 2.79 7.21
N THR A 308 11.48 3.69 6.57
CA THR A 308 12.94 3.64 6.55
C THR A 308 13.59 3.99 7.87
N PHE A 309 13.06 4.98 8.59
CA PHE A 309 13.53 5.30 9.93
C PHE A 309 13.38 4.12 10.88
N ALA A 310 12.20 3.48 10.91
CA ALA A 310 11.97 2.35 11.80
C ALA A 310 12.90 1.17 11.52
N ALA A 311 13.17 0.90 10.25
CA ALA A 311 14.12 -0.13 9.85
C ALA A 311 15.58 0.24 10.15
N HIS A 312 15.99 1.49 9.93
CA HIS A 312 17.32 1.97 10.28
C HIS A 312 17.59 1.80 11.79
N ILE A 313 16.63 2.16 12.64
CA ILE A 313 16.76 1.95 14.09
C ILE A 313 16.84 0.45 14.45
N ASP A 314 16.01 -0.40 13.83
CA ASP A 314 15.99 -1.84 14.13
C ASP A 314 17.25 -2.57 13.70
N ASP A 315 17.75 -2.24 12.49
CA ASP A 315 18.93 -2.84 11.85
C ASP A 315 20.24 -2.19 12.34
N ARG A 316 20.15 -1.03 13.01
CA ARG A 316 21.27 -0.20 13.46
C ARG A 316 22.18 0.37 12.36
N GLU A 317 21.69 0.41 11.14
CA GLU A 317 22.40 0.94 9.97
C GLU A 317 21.41 1.48 8.93
N ASP A 318 21.81 2.53 8.20
CA ASP A 318 21.10 2.93 6.99
C ASP A 318 21.44 1.96 5.86
N ARG A 319 20.47 1.73 4.97
CA ARG A 319 20.70 0.98 3.74
C ARG A 319 21.14 1.97 2.64
N PRO A 320 22.03 1.56 1.72
CA PRO A 320 22.27 2.31 0.49
C PRO A 320 20.94 2.61 -0.21
N ARG A 321 20.83 3.77 -0.88
CA ARG A 321 19.58 4.19 -1.55
C ARG A 321 18.96 3.10 -2.43
N THR A 322 19.79 2.35 -3.15
CA THR A 322 19.38 1.23 -4.03
C THR A 322 18.85 0.00 -3.29
N GLN A 323 18.99 -0.04 -1.97
CA GLN A 323 18.61 -1.13 -1.08
C GLN A 323 17.65 -0.67 0.04
N ARG A 324 17.21 0.59 0.03
CA ARG A 324 16.18 1.09 0.94
C ARG A 324 14.81 0.51 0.58
N PHE A 325 13.79 0.81 1.38
CA PHE A 325 12.57 0.02 1.41
C PHE A 325 11.44 0.56 0.53
N GLY A 326 11.10 -0.18 -0.51
CA GLY A 326 9.90 0.00 -1.34
C GLY A 326 9.99 -0.89 -2.58
N LEU A 327 9.16 -0.62 -3.59
CA LEU A 327 9.10 -1.43 -4.82
C LEU A 327 10.28 -1.24 -5.80
N GLY A 328 11.19 -0.30 -5.53
CA GLY A 328 12.32 0.02 -6.39
C GLY A 328 11.91 0.76 -7.67
N ALA A 329 12.89 1.34 -8.36
CA ALA A 329 12.66 1.88 -9.70
C ALA A 329 12.58 0.73 -10.69
N GLY A 330 11.36 0.38 -11.15
CA GLY A 330 11.24 -0.45 -12.35
C GLY A 330 10.08 -1.41 -12.45
N ARG A 331 9.12 -1.44 -11.52
CA ARG A 331 7.91 -2.23 -11.72
C ARG A 331 6.71 -1.40 -11.32
N SER A 332 5.74 -1.33 -12.22
CA SER A 332 4.40 -0.85 -11.87
C SER A 332 4.00 -1.56 -10.58
N LEU A 333 3.39 -0.79 -9.67
CA LEU A 333 2.40 -1.33 -8.74
C LEU A 333 1.49 -2.24 -9.56
#